data_AF-A0A7V9JNP9-F1
#
_entry.id   AF-A0A7V9JNP9-F1
#
_cell.length_a   1.000
_cell.length_b   1.000
_cell.length_c   1.000
_cell.angle_alpha   90.00
_cell.angle_beta   90.00
_cell.angle_gamma   90.00
#
_symmetry.space_group_name_H-M   'P 1'
#
loop_
_entity.id
_entity.type
_entity.pdbx_description
1 polymer ?
#
loop_
_entity_poly.entity_id
_entity_poly.type
_entity_poly.pdbx_seq_one_letter_code
_entity_poly.pdbx_strand_id
1 'polypeptide(L)' 'MKIVDAQPLWSAAPGWLNTASYGLPPAPAWDALQSVLADWR' A
#
# COMPACT_ATOMS: atom_id res chain seq x y z
N MET A 1 9.27 -7.48 -14.66
CA MET A 1 7.97 -7.09 -14.07
C MET A 1 7.37 -6.00 -14.95
N LYS A 2 6.13 -6.17 -15.41
CA LYS A 2 5.41 -5.13 -16.15
C LYS A 2 4.75 -4.19 -15.16
N ILE A 3 4.56 -2.92 -15.54
CA ILE A 3 3.92 -1.94 -14.66
C ILE A 3 2.48 -2.35 -14.26
N VAL A 4 1.78 -3.05 -15.17
CA VAL A 4 0.44 -3.60 -14.91
C VAL A 4 0.43 -4.62 -13.78
N ASP A 5 1.54 -5.35 -13.58
CA ASP A 5 1.66 -6.35 -12.51
C ASP A 5 1.78 -5.68 -11.13
N ALA A 6 2.13 -4.40 -11.07
CA ALA A 6 2.24 -3.65 -9.82
C ALA A 6 0.89 -3.07 -9.37
N GLN A 7 0.02 -2.65 -10.30
CA GLN A 7 -1.28 -2.02 -9.99
C GLN A 7 -2.14 -2.75 -8.93
N PRO A 8 -2.27 -4.09 -8.92
CA PRO A 8 -3.07 -4.79 -7.91
C PRO A 8 -2.46 -4.79 -6.50
N LEU A 9 -1.21 -4.33 -6.32
CA LEU A 9 -0.59 -4.22 -5.00
C LEU A 9 -1.19 -3.07 -4.17
N TRP A 10 -1.96 -2.17 -4.77
CA TRP A 10 -2.61 -1.05 -4.09
C TRP A 10 -4.11 -1.28 -3.96
N SER A 11 -4.66 -0.97 -2.77
CA SER A 11 -6.11 -0.99 -2.50
C SER A 11 -6.62 0.42 -2.26
N ALA A 12 -7.06 1.10 -3.32
CA ALA A 12 -7.63 2.44 -3.23
C ALA A 12 -9.16 2.39 -3.15
N ALA A 13 -9.75 3.14 -2.23
CA ALA A 13 -11.20 3.32 -2.20
C ALA A 13 -11.67 4.06 -3.48
N PRO A 14 -12.89 3.78 -3.97
CA PRO A 14 -13.46 4.54 -5.09
C PRO A 14 -13.42 6.05 -4.83
N GLY A 15 -12.93 6.82 -5.79
CA GLY A 15 -12.80 8.28 -5.67
C GLY A 15 -11.52 8.78 -4.98
N TRP A 16 -10.55 7.91 -4.69
CA TRP A 16 -9.25 8.34 -4.18
C TRP A 16 -8.44 9.11 -5.23
N LEU A 17 -8.39 10.44 -5.10
CA LEU A 17 -7.70 11.35 -6.04
C LEU A 17 -6.54 12.14 -5.41
N ASN A 18 -6.01 11.70 -4.26
CA ASN A 18 -4.99 12.42 -3.50
C ASN A 18 -3.65 11.69 -3.38
N THR A 19 -3.32 10.81 -4.34
CA THR A 19 -2.08 10.01 -4.34
C THR A 19 -0.81 10.88 -4.32
N ALA A 20 -0.85 12.08 -4.89
CA ALA A 20 0.29 13.00 -4.91
C ALA A 20 0.71 13.45 -3.50
N SER A 21 -0.25 13.63 -2.59
CA SER A 21 0.03 14.05 -1.20
C SER A 21 0.02 12.87 -0.23
N TYR A 22 -0.89 11.92 -0.44
CA TYR A 22 -1.10 10.75 0.40
C TYR A 22 -1.09 9.49 -0.45
N GLY A 23 0.11 9.08 -0.85
CA GLY A 23 0.30 7.80 -1.52
C GLY A 23 -0.15 6.65 -0.62
N LEU A 24 -0.95 5.73 -1.17
CA LEU A 24 -1.28 4.50 -0.47
C LEU A 24 -0.06 3.56 -0.50
N PRO A 25 0.27 2.87 0.60
CA PRO A 25 1.32 1.87 0.57
C PRO A 25 0.86 0.65 -0.25
N PRO A 26 1.74 0.00 -1.02
CA PRO A 26 1.44 -1.31 -1.58
C PRO A 26 1.36 -2.35 -0.46
N ALA A 27 0.59 -3.42 -0.67
CA ALA A 27 0.34 -4.48 0.32
C ALA A 27 1.61 -5.01 1.00
N PRO A 28 2.72 -5.33 0.29
CA PRO A 28 3.94 -5.81 0.96
C PRO A 28 4.55 -4.81 1.95
N ALA A 29 4.46 -3.50 1.66
CA ALA A 29 4.98 -2.48 2.56
C ALA A 29 4.06 -2.30 3.78
N TRP A 30 2.75 -2.40 3.59
CA TRP A 30 1.78 -2.37 4.67
C TRP A 30 1.94 -3.58 5.60
N ASP A 31 2.06 -4.79 5.05
CA ASP A 31 2.23 -6.02 5.83
C ASP A 31 3.52 -5.99 6.67
N ALA A 32 4.62 -5.50 6.10
CA ALA A 32 5.88 -5.35 6.82
C ALA A 32 5.76 -4.36 8.00
N LEU A 33 5.08 -3.23 7.79
CA LEU A 33 4.80 -2.27 8.87
C LEU A 33 3.97 -2.93 9.98
N GLN A 34 2.90 -3.61 9.62
CA GLN A 34 2.02 -4.27 10.58
C GLN A 34 2.74 -5.37 11.37
N SER A 35 3.64 -6.13 10.73
CA SER A 35 4.46 -7.14 11.41
C SER A 35 5.32 -6.52 12.50
N VAL A 36 6.05 -5.45 12.19
CA VAL A 36 6.95 -4.80 13.17
C VAL A 36 6.14 -4.15 14.30
N LEU A 37 5.00 -3.53 13.99
CA LEU A 37 4.10 -2.97 15.00
C LEU A 37 3.52 -4.05 15.94
N ALA A 38 3.24 -5.24 15.40
CA ALA A 38 2.78 -6.37 16.21
C ALA A 38 3.89 -6.91 17.12
N ASP A 39 5.12 -7.00 16.63
CA ASP A 39 6.28 -7.43 17.43
C ASP A 39 6.59 -6.46 18.58
N TRP A 40 6.23 -5.18 18.44
CA TRP A 40 6.47 -4.14 19.44
C TRP A 40 5.42 -4.06 20.55
N ARG A 41 4.26 -4.72 20.39
CA ARG A 41 3.13 -4.65 21.33
C ARG A 41 3.22 -5.72 22.42
#